data_AF-A0A417ZA13-F1
#
_entry.id   AF-A0A417ZA13-F1
#
_cell.length_a   1.000
_cell.length_b   1.000
_cell.length_c   1.000
_cell.angle_alpha   90.00
_cell.angle_beta   90.00
_cell.angle_gamma   90.00
#
_symmetry.space_group_name_H-M   'P 1'
#
loop_
_entity.id
_entity.type
_entity.pdbx_description
1 polymer ?
#
loop_
_entity_poly.entity_id
_entity_poly.type
_entity_poly.pdbx_seq_one_letter_code
_entity_poly.pdbx_strand_id
1 'polypeptide(L)'
;MNGSAWLMWLGVALAMAAVEAVTVDFVFIMLAIGALAGALASFLGAGFVLSAVVAVAVAVGLLFTLRPALRKRLRPKRDNRDIGPTSVVGLTGYVVEPVSDTAGLVKVHGDLWTARTDVRTTLPLGSSVQVVELQGATLLVDPASPGAHY
;
A
#
# COMPACT_ATOMS: atom_id res chain seq x y z
N MET A 1 -4.37 -35.70 -31.78
CA MET A 1 -5.35 -35.24 -30.76
C MET A 1 -5.14 -33.75 -30.48
N ASN A 2 -5.28 -32.87 -31.49
CA ASN A 2 -4.67 -31.53 -31.42
C ASN A 2 -5.67 -30.37 -31.63
N GLY A 3 -6.98 -30.63 -31.67
CA GLY A 3 -7.98 -29.58 -31.89
C GLY A 3 -8.42 -28.83 -30.62
N SER A 4 -8.14 -29.37 -29.43
CA SER A 4 -8.73 -28.91 -28.16
C SER A 4 -7.71 -28.36 -27.15
N ALA A 5 -6.41 -28.36 -27.46
CA ALA A 5 -5.38 -27.88 -26.54
C ALA A 5 -5.56 -26.40 -26.14
N TRP A 6 -6.06 -25.57 -27.05
CA TRP A 6 -6.37 -24.16 -26.78
C TRP A 6 -7.50 -23.97 -25.75
N LEU A 7 -8.49 -24.89 -25.71
CA LEU A 7 -9.57 -24.88 -24.73
C LEU A 7 -9.04 -25.17 -23.32
N MET A 8 -8.05 -26.06 -23.19
CA MET A 8 -7.41 -26.33 -21.89
C MET A 8 -6.72 -25.08 -21.36
N TRP A 9 -5.99 -24.35 -22.22
CA TRP A 9 -5.32 -23.11 -21.84
C TRP A 9 -6.30 -22.00 -21.43
N LEU A 10 -7.45 -21.89 -22.11
CA LEU A 10 -8.52 -20.99 -21.67
C LEU A 10 -9.10 -21.36 -20.31
N GLY A 11 -9.30 -22.67 -20.06
CA GLY A 11 -9.75 -23.15 -18.76
C GLY A 11 -8.76 -22.79 -17.64
N VAL A 12 -7.46 -22.98 -17.89
CA VAL A 12 -6.39 -22.59 -16.95
C VAL A 12 -6.38 -21.08 -16.72
N ALA A 13 -6.50 -20.27 -17.77
CA ALA A 13 -6.55 -18.81 -17.65
C ALA A 13 -7.75 -18.34 -16.81
N LEU A 14 -8.92 -18.94 -17.04
CA LEU A 14 -10.14 -18.62 -16.30
C LEU A 14 -10.04 -19.04 -14.83
N ALA A 15 -9.50 -20.24 -14.56
CA ALA A 15 -9.29 -20.74 -13.20
C ALA A 15 -8.32 -19.82 -12.42
N MET A 16 -7.23 -19.39 -13.05
CA MET A 16 -6.30 -18.44 -12.46
C MET A 16 -6.99 -17.10 -12.16
N ALA A 17 -7.75 -16.54 -13.11
CA ALA A 17 -8.49 -15.30 -12.89
C ALA A 17 -9.51 -15.39 -11.74
N ALA A 18 -10.17 -16.54 -11.58
CA ALA A 18 -11.09 -16.77 -10.46
C ALA A 18 -10.36 -16.79 -9.11
N VAL A 19 -9.19 -17.43 -9.02
CA VAL A 19 -8.38 -17.44 -7.79
C VAL A 19 -7.85 -16.04 -7.47
N GLU A 20 -7.48 -15.26 -8.48
CA GLU A 20 -7.06 -13.87 -8.30
C GLU A 20 -8.14 -13.02 -7.64
N ALA A 21 -9.39 -13.13 -8.11
CA ALA A 21 -10.51 -12.34 -7.60
C ALA A 21 -10.76 -12.54 -6.10
N VAL A 22 -10.32 -13.69 -5.55
CA VAL A 22 -10.41 -14.00 -4.12
C VAL A 22 -9.16 -13.53 -3.34
N THR A 23 -7.98 -13.54 -3.98
CA THR A 23 -6.68 -13.33 -3.30
C THR A 23 -6.18 -11.89 -3.35
N VAL A 24 -6.56 -11.10 -4.37
CA VAL A 24 -6.19 -9.68 -4.55
C VAL A 24 -4.66 -9.44 -4.52
N ASP A 25 -3.88 -10.42 -4.98
CA ASP A 25 -2.40 -10.43 -4.93
C ASP A 25 -1.74 -10.14 -6.30
N PHE A 26 -2.54 -9.99 -7.35
CA PHE A 26 -2.25 -9.77 -8.78
C PHE A 26 -1.39 -10.83 -9.47
N VAL A 27 -0.94 -11.86 -8.75
CA VAL A 27 -0.07 -12.93 -9.25
C VAL A 27 -0.82 -13.84 -10.23
N PHE A 28 -2.07 -14.16 -9.94
CA PHE A 28 -2.84 -15.11 -10.74
C PHE A 28 -3.32 -14.47 -12.06
N ILE A 29 -3.54 -13.15 -12.12
CA ILE A 29 -3.78 -12.45 -13.40
C ILE A 29 -2.58 -12.57 -14.35
N MET A 30 -1.35 -12.50 -13.83
CA MET A 30 -0.14 -12.63 -14.65
C MET A 30 -0.01 -14.03 -15.24
N LEU A 31 -0.33 -15.05 -14.44
CA LEU A 31 -0.39 -16.44 -14.88
C LEU A 31 -1.52 -16.66 -15.90
N ALA A 32 -2.68 -16.00 -15.72
CA ALA A 32 -3.78 -16.04 -16.68
C ALA A 32 -3.37 -15.47 -18.04
N ILE A 33 -2.66 -14.33 -18.08
CA ILE A 33 -2.14 -13.74 -19.32
C ILE A 33 -1.12 -14.68 -19.99
N GLY A 34 -0.26 -15.34 -19.21
CA GLY A 34 0.63 -16.38 -19.72
C GLY A 34 -0.16 -17.54 -20.36
N ALA A 35 -1.16 -18.07 -19.68
CA ALA A 35 -2.03 -19.13 -20.21
C ALA A 35 -2.75 -18.69 -21.50
N LEU A 36 -3.20 -17.44 -21.60
CA LEU A 36 -3.77 -16.88 -22.84
C LEU A 36 -2.76 -16.84 -23.99
N ALA A 37 -1.49 -16.49 -23.72
CA ALA A 37 -0.44 -16.53 -24.73
C ALA A 37 -0.17 -17.98 -25.21
N GLY A 38 -0.19 -18.96 -24.31
CA GLY A 38 -0.13 -20.38 -24.67
C GLY A 38 -1.34 -20.85 -25.49
N ALA A 39 -2.53 -20.36 -25.17
CA ALA A 39 -3.75 -20.62 -25.94
C ALA A 39 -3.61 -20.10 -27.37
N LEU A 40 -3.14 -18.86 -27.53
CA LEU A 40 -2.92 -18.24 -28.83
C LEU A 40 -1.85 -18.98 -29.64
N ALA A 41 -0.71 -19.35 -29.02
CA ALA A 41 0.31 -20.14 -29.67
C ALA A 41 -0.25 -21.50 -30.16
N SER A 42 -1.02 -22.18 -29.32
CA SER A 42 -1.67 -23.45 -29.68
C SER A 42 -2.67 -23.28 -30.82
N PHE A 43 -3.44 -22.18 -30.80
CA PHE A 43 -4.39 -21.84 -31.86
C PHE A 43 -3.70 -21.60 -33.21
N LEU A 44 -2.52 -20.98 -33.19
CA LEU A 44 -1.69 -20.76 -34.39
C LEU A 44 -0.96 -22.03 -34.87
N GLY A 45 -1.22 -23.18 -34.26
CA GLY A 45 -0.64 -24.47 -34.67
C GLY A 45 0.65 -24.87 -33.95
N ALA A 46 1.06 -24.14 -32.90
CA ALA A 46 2.17 -24.56 -32.06
C ALA A 46 1.82 -25.87 -31.33
N GLY A 47 2.77 -26.81 -31.30
CA GLY A 47 2.63 -28.01 -30.49
C GLY A 47 2.52 -27.71 -29.00
N PHE A 48 1.95 -28.64 -28.22
CA PHE A 48 1.70 -28.49 -26.78
C PHE A 48 2.92 -28.02 -25.98
N VAL A 49 4.11 -28.56 -26.31
CA VAL A 49 5.36 -28.19 -25.63
C VAL A 49 5.72 -26.73 -25.91
N LEU A 50 5.60 -26.28 -27.16
CA LEU A 50 5.94 -24.92 -27.55
C LEU A 50 4.95 -23.91 -26.95
N SER A 51 3.65 -24.22 -26.93
CA SER A 51 2.66 -23.37 -26.29
C SER A 51 2.83 -23.28 -24.78
N ALA A 52 3.21 -24.37 -24.11
CA ALA A 52 3.56 -24.36 -22.69
C ALA A 52 4.77 -23.47 -22.41
N VAL A 53 5.83 -23.55 -23.23
CA VAL A 53 7.01 -22.70 -23.10
C VAL A 53 6.65 -21.22 -23.28
N VAL A 54 5.83 -20.88 -24.28
CA VAL A 54 5.34 -19.51 -24.48
C VAL A 54 4.55 -19.03 -23.27
N ALA A 55 3.64 -19.84 -22.74
CA ALA A 55 2.83 -19.48 -21.58
C ALA A 55 3.68 -19.17 -20.34
N VAL A 56 4.65 -20.05 -20.05
CA VAL A 56 5.58 -19.87 -18.93
C VAL A 56 6.46 -18.64 -19.14
N ALA A 57 7.01 -18.45 -20.33
CA ALA A 57 7.87 -17.30 -20.63
C ALA A 57 7.13 -15.96 -20.43
N VAL A 58 5.88 -15.86 -20.90
CA VAL A 58 5.05 -14.66 -20.74
C VAL A 58 4.69 -14.45 -19.27
N ALA A 59 4.25 -15.48 -18.56
CA ALA A 59 3.91 -15.37 -17.14
C ALA A 59 5.11 -14.94 -16.29
N VAL A 60 6.27 -15.56 -16.50
CA VAL A 60 7.52 -15.21 -15.81
C VAL A 60 7.94 -13.78 -16.14
N GLY A 61 7.90 -13.38 -17.41
CA GLY A 61 8.20 -12.01 -17.83
C GLY A 61 7.31 -10.98 -17.13
N LEU A 62 6.01 -11.24 -17.01
CA LEU A 62 5.07 -10.39 -16.29
C LEU A 62 5.38 -10.37 -14.78
N LEU A 63 5.66 -11.52 -14.17
CA LEU A 63 6.04 -11.61 -12.76
C LEU A 63 7.33 -10.86 -12.44
N PHE A 64 8.28 -10.73 -13.36
CA PHE A 64 9.48 -9.95 -13.12
C PHE A 64 9.31 -8.45 -13.43
N THR A 65 8.49 -8.09 -14.42
CA THR A 65 8.32 -6.69 -14.85
C THR A 65 7.23 -5.95 -14.07
N LEU A 66 6.05 -6.56 -13.93
CA LEU A 66 4.90 -5.93 -13.30
C LEU A 66 4.91 -6.11 -11.79
N ARG A 67 5.49 -7.18 -11.22
CA ARG A 67 5.52 -7.37 -9.75
C ARG A 67 6.24 -6.25 -8.99
N PRO A 68 7.41 -5.73 -9.42
CA PRO A 68 8.00 -4.56 -8.76
C PRO A 68 7.15 -3.30 -8.98
N ALA A 69 6.55 -3.12 -10.15
CA ALA A 69 5.72 -1.96 -10.47
C ALA A 69 4.39 -1.94 -9.68
N LEU A 70 3.74 -3.09 -9.53
CA LEU A 70 2.52 -3.25 -8.73
C LEU A 70 2.82 -3.15 -7.24
N ARG A 71 3.89 -3.77 -6.73
CA ARG A 71 4.30 -3.55 -5.33
C ARG A 71 4.60 -2.07 -5.04
N LYS A 72 5.13 -1.33 -6.01
CA LYS A 72 5.42 0.11 -5.86
C LYS A 72 4.17 1.00 -6.01
N ARG A 73 3.16 0.58 -6.79
CA ARG A 73 1.94 1.36 -7.07
C ARG A 73 0.72 0.99 -6.21
N LEU A 74 0.67 -0.24 -5.73
CA LEU A 74 -0.41 -0.80 -4.91
C LEU A 74 -0.01 -1.01 -3.45
N ARG A 75 1.23 -0.67 -3.07
CA ARG A 75 1.40 -0.16 -1.71
C ARG A 75 0.39 0.98 -1.62
N PRO A 76 -0.65 0.86 -0.79
CA PRO A 76 -1.40 2.04 -0.43
C PRO A 76 -0.35 3.06 -0.02
N LYS A 77 -0.63 4.33 -0.28
CA LYS A 77 -0.03 5.40 0.51
C LYS A 77 -0.51 5.26 1.97
N ARG A 78 -0.28 4.10 2.61
CA ARG A 78 0.06 3.95 4.02
C ARG A 78 1.54 4.30 4.13
N ASP A 79 1.85 5.48 3.63
CA ASP A 79 3.06 6.17 3.97
C ASP A 79 2.73 6.99 5.22
N ASN A 80 2.51 6.26 6.31
CA ASN A 80 2.75 6.76 7.65
C ASN A 80 4.03 6.08 8.18
N ARG A 81 5.02 5.88 7.31
CA ARG A 81 6.25 5.19 7.68
C ARG A 81 7.54 5.74 7.07
N ASP A 82 7.47 6.68 6.13
CA ASP A 82 8.63 7.44 5.66
C ASP A 82 8.51 8.96 5.93
N ILE A 83 7.66 9.36 6.89
CA ILE A 83 7.99 10.53 7.71
C ILE A 83 8.97 9.97 8.74
N GLY A 84 10.27 10.09 8.49
CA GLY A 84 11.27 9.68 9.46
C GLY A 84 10.94 10.28 10.84
N PRO A 85 11.32 9.62 11.96
CA PRO A 85 11.01 10.09 13.31
C PRO A 85 11.43 11.54 13.63
N THR A 86 12.17 12.19 12.73
CA THR A 86 12.67 13.56 12.86
C THR A 86 11.87 14.62 12.08
N SER A 87 10.89 14.24 11.24
CA SER A 87 10.17 15.19 10.35
C SER A 87 8.93 15.85 10.97
N VAL A 88 8.36 15.26 12.02
CA VAL A 88 7.13 15.78 12.66
C VAL A 88 7.42 16.86 13.69
N VAL A 89 8.66 16.92 14.19
CA VAL A 89 9.10 17.91 15.17
C VAL A 89 9.09 19.30 14.54
N GLY A 90 8.55 20.27 15.27
CA GLY A 90 8.39 21.66 14.82
C GLY A 90 7.09 21.94 14.06
N LEU A 91 6.36 20.91 13.60
CA LEU A 91 5.07 21.09 12.96
C LEU A 91 4.00 21.49 13.97
N THR A 92 2.99 22.23 13.48
CA THR A 92 1.80 22.57 14.23
C THR A 92 0.63 21.66 13.87
N GLY A 93 -0.26 21.46 14.83
CA GLY A 93 -1.48 20.68 14.69
C GLY A 93 -2.54 21.17 15.65
N TYR A 94 -3.60 20.39 15.79
CA TYR A 94 -4.68 20.69 16.71
C TYR A 94 -5.13 19.47 17.49
N VAL A 95 -5.56 19.70 18.73
CA VAL A 95 -6.08 18.67 19.61
C VAL A 95 -7.42 18.16 19.09
N VAL A 96 -7.56 16.85 18.95
CA VAL A 96 -8.83 16.20 18.61
C VAL A 96 -9.41 15.41 19.78
N GLU A 97 -8.56 14.96 20.72
CA GLU A 97 -8.95 14.46 22.03
C GLU A 97 -8.09 15.13 23.10
N PRO A 98 -8.67 15.60 24.22
CA PRO A 98 -7.94 16.34 25.24
C PRO A 98 -6.61 15.70 25.60
N VAL A 99 -5.53 16.48 25.56
CA VAL A 99 -4.16 15.98 25.77
C VAL A 99 -3.73 16.26 27.20
N SER A 100 -3.38 15.21 27.93
CA SER A 100 -2.76 15.23 29.25
C SER A 100 -1.32 14.69 29.20
N ASP A 101 -0.71 14.54 30.37
CA ASP A 101 0.57 13.85 30.58
C ASP A 101 0.55 12.35 30.20
N THR A 102 -0.64 11.75 30.12
CA THR A 102 -0.83 10.29 30.05
C THR A 102 -1.46 9.85 28.73
N ALA A 103 -2.35 10.65 28.15
CA ALA A 103 -3.03 10.32 26.91
C ALA A 103 -3.51 11.57 26.18
N GLY A 104 -3.84 11.41 24.90
CA GLY A 104 -4.32 12.49 24.07
C GLY A 104 -4.18 12.16 22.60
N LEU A 105 -4.91 12.90 21.77
CA LEU A 105 -4.87 12.72 20.33
C LEU A 105 -4.83 14.08 19.64
N VAL A 106 -3.90 14.23 18.72
CA VAL A 106 -3.72 15.44 17.92
C VAL A 106 -3.76 15.09 16.44
N LYS A 107 -4.17 16.06 15.63
CA LYS A 107 -4.08 15.98 14.19
C LYS A 107 -2.96 16.87 13.70
N VAL A 108 -1.93 16.26 13.12
CA VAL A 108 -0.74 16.94 12.59
C VAL A 108 -0.56 16.49 11.14
N HIS A 109 -0.46 17.45 10.23
CA HIS A 109 -0.32 17.20 8.78
C HIS A 109 -1.39 16.26 8.17
N GLY A 110 -2.59 16.22 8.76
CA GLY A 110 -3.70 15.38 8.29
C GLY A 110 -3.81 14.02 8.97
N ASP A 111 -2.78 13.57 9.67
CA ASP A 111 -2.74 12.28 10.37
C ASP A 111 -3.05 12.43 11.85
N LEU A 112 -3.65 11.39 12.44
CA LEU A 112 -3.93 11.29 13.86
C LEU A 112 -2.74 10.68 14.59
N TRP A 113 -2.27 11.37 15.62
CA TRP A 113 -1.14 10.97 16.43
C TRP A 113 -1.53 10.93 17.90
N THR A 114 -1.05 9.91 18.61
CA THR A 114 -1.06 9.93 20.08
C THR A 114 -0.15 11.04 20.54
N ALA A 115 -0.64 11.85 21.46
CA ALA A 115 0.12 12.96 22.01
C ALA A 115 0.05 13.00 23.52
N ARG A 116 1.09 13.58 24.11
CA ARG A 116 1.19 13.91 25.53
C ARG A 116 1.77 15.32 25.67
N THR A 117 1.49 15.95 26.79
CA THR A 117 2.04 17.25 27.14
C THR A 117 2.63 17.21 28.54
N ASP A 118 3.78 17.84 28.73
CA ASP A 118 4.38 18.01 30.06
C ASP A 118 3.85 19.26 30.78
N VAL A 119 2.96 20.01 30.13
CA VAL A 119 2.28 21.15 30.73
C VAL A 119 1.34 20.65 31.84
N ARG A 120 1.35 21.33 32.98
CA ARG A 120 0.51 21.00 34.15
C ARG A 120 -1.01 21.10 33.93
N THR A 121 -1.43 21.45 32.72
CA THR A 121 -2.82 21.68 32.34
C THR A 121 -3.14 20.87 31.08
N THR A 122 -4.28 20.18 31.10
CA THR A 122 -4.80 19.46 29.94
C THR A 122 -5.10 20.43 28.79
N LEU A 123 -4.64 20.11 27.59
CA LEU A 123 -4.94 20.87 26.38
C LEU A 123 -6.34 20.48 25.89
N PRO A 124 -7.31 21.42 25.82
CA PRO A 124 -8.66 21.10 25.41
C PRO A 124 -8.77 20.81 23.92
N LEU A 125 -9.85 20.12 23.53
CA LEU A 125 -10.20 19.86 22.13
C LEU A 125 -10.20 21.15 21.30
N GLY A 126 -9.59 21.11 20.12
CA GLY A 126 -9.45 22.25 19.21
C GLY A 126 -8.27 23.16 19.50
N SER A 127 -7.52 22.96 20.59
CA SER A 127 -6.32 23.77 20.89
C SER A 127 -5.25 23.56 19.83
N SER A 128 -4.60 24.65 19.42
CA SER A 128 -3.42 24.58 18.55
C SER A 128 -2.20 24.17 19.36
N VAL A 129 -1.44 23.22 18.82
CA VAL A 129 -0.26 22.66 19.48
C VAL A 129 0.92 22.61 18.51
N GLN A 130 2.13 22.65 19.05
CA GLN A 130 3.36 22.43 18.31
C GLN A 130 4.04 21.17 18.82
N VAL A 131 4.53 20.35 17.89
CA VAL A 131 5.29 19.13 18.22
C VAL A 131 6.70 19.53 18.65
N VAL A 132 7.05 19.18 19.89
CA VAL A 132 8.36 19.46 20.48
C VAL A 132 9.30 18.29 20.27
N GLU A 133 8.80 17.06 20.42
CA GLU A 133 9.59 15.85 20.34
C GLU A 133 8.72 14.65 19.88
N LEU A 134 9.34 13.64 19.27
CA LEU A 134 8.73 12.34 19.05
C LEU A 134 9.34 11.30 19.99
N GLN A 135 8.53 10.78 20.91
CA GLN A 135 8.91 9.72 21.84
C GLN A 135 8.32 8.38 21.38
N GLY A 136 9.07 7.65 20.56
CA GLY A 136 8.62 6.40 19.96
C GLY A 136 7.50 6.63 18.94
N ALA A 137 6.25 6.36 19.34
CA ALA A 137 5.04 6.59 18.54
C ALA A 137 4.11 7.67 19.12
N THR A 138 4.57 8.38 20.14
CA THR A 138 3.81 9.43 20.84
C THR A 138 4.49 10.78 20.63
N LEU A 139 3.72 11.80 20.25
CA LEU A 139 4.21 13.17 20.12
C LEU A 139 4.19 13.87 21.49
N LEU A 140 5.30 14.48 21.87
CA LEU A 140 5.32 15.47 22.93
C LEU A 140 4.93 16.82 22.33
N VAL A 141 3.89 17.44 22.85
CA VAL A 141 3.33 18.68 22.31
C VAL A 141 3.18 19.76 23.36
N ASP A 142 3.42 21.00 22.94
CA ASP A 142 3.18 22.21 23.72
C ASP A 142 2.10 23.09 23.09
N PRO A 143 1.44 23.96 23.87
CA PRO A 143 0.58 25.00 23.31
C PRO A 143 1.32 25.79 22.23
N ALA A 144 0.74 25.88 21.04
CA ALA A 144 1.31 26.73 20.01
C ALA A 144 1.26 28.19 20.50
N SER A 145 2.42 28.85 20.55
CA SER A 145 2.48 30.26 20.90
C SER A 145 1.63 31.07 19.91
N PRO A 146 0.73 31.96 20.37
CA PRO A 146 -0.01 32.83 19.47
C PRO A 146 0.94 33.92 18.94
N GLY A 147 1.52 33.69 17.75
CA GLY A 147 2.04 34.78 16.90
C GLY A 147 3.42 34.55 16.28
N ALA A 148 3.45 34.36 14.95
CA ALA A 148 4.42 34.95 14.02
C ALA A 148 3.97 34.72 12.56
N HIS A 149 2.80 35.25 12.18
CA HIS A 149 2.51 35.54 10.78
C HIS A 149 2.42 37.06 10.65
N TYR A 150 3.48 37.67 10.12
CA TYR A 150 3.45 39.02 9.54
C TYR A 150 3.25 38.88 8.04
#